data_AF-A0A433EN87-F1
#
_entry.id   AF-A0A433EN87-F1
#
_cell.length_a   1.000
_cell.length_b   1.000
_cell.length_c   1.000
_cell.angle_alpha   90.00
_cell.angle_beta   90.00
_cell.angle_gamma   90.00
#
_symmetry.space_group_name_H-M   'P 1'
#
loop_
_entity.id
_entity.type
_entity.pdbx_description
1 polymer ?
#
loop_
_entity_poly.entity_id
_entity_poly.type
_entity_poly.pdbx_seq_one_letter_code
_entity_poly.pdbx_strand_id
1 'polypeptide(L)'
;MTANVPAPLLANTPLTRNKRDVITSNSNNNYLPLNKIKNINSTFFIIVDSKDNVYFGTADGAYKLFAGSDTATKIDSIIGYVNNIVIDNNDNVYFGTSDGTFVLKQGSDTPTKIDGISGNVLSIAINSKDNIYFGTADGAFVLKQGSTTATKIENINRYVWFIDIDSKDNVYFGTVDGVYKLTPIVKPTPPAHVTELSNKLSHIEIAFIAIGSSIGVVLLVLGTYFLYKYIKKNKKR
;
A
#
# COMPACT_ATOMS: atom_id res chain seq x y z
N MET A 1 69.33 15.80 -57.98
CA MET A 1 68.93 14.74 -57.03
C MET A 1 67.43 14.90 -56.85
N THR A 2 66.59 14.13 -57.54
CA THR A 2 66.22 12.77 -57.13
C THR A 2 66.08 11.83 -58.34
N ALA A 3 66.38 10.56 -58.10
CA ALA A 3 66.40 9.47 -59.06
C ALA A 3 65.13 8.60 -58.98
N ASN A 4 65.05 7.67 -59.94
CA ASN A 4 64.20 6.47 -60.08
C ASN A 4 62.98 6.63 -60.99
N VAL A 5 63.03 6.22 -62.27
CA VAL A 5 63.25 4.89 -62.91
C VAL A 5 62.02 3.97 -62.75
N PRO A 6 61.52 3.35 -63.84
CA PRO A 6 60.12 2.94 -64.00
C PRO A 6 59.79 1.53 -63.48
N ALA A 7 58.47 1.29 -63.43
CA ALA A 7 57.76 0.15 -62.87
C ALA A 7 58.17 -1.24 -63.40
N PRO A 8 57.95 -2.29 -62.57
CA PRO A 8 57.60 -3.59 -63.10
C PRO A 8 56.21 -4.10 -62.63
N LEU A 9 55.54 -4.66 -63.62
CA LEU A 9 54.48 -5.67 -63.66
C LEU A 9 54.04 -6.30 -62.31
N LEU A 10 52.74 -6.20 -62.00
CA LEU A 10 52.06 -7.17 -61.13
C LEU A 10 50.77 -7.64 -61.79
N ALA A 11 50.65 -8.96 -61.84
CA ALA A 11 49.67 -9.72 -62.60
C ALA A 11 48.22 -9.46 -62.17
N ASN A 12 47.33 -9.45 -63.15
CA ASN A 12 45.89 -9.51 -62.97
C ASN A 12 45.49 -10.86 -62.34
N THR A 13 45.14 -10.86 -61.06
CA THR A 13 44.21 -11.85 -60.50
C THR A 13 42.86 -11.19 -60.26
N PRO A 14 41.78 -11.63 -60.91
CA PRO A 14 40.45 -11.07 -60.66
C PRO A 14 39.96 -11.58 -59.30
N LEU A 15 40.05 -10.73 -58.28
CA LEU A 15 39.35 -10.95 -57.02
C LEU A 15 37.91 -10.47 -57.18
N THR A 16 37.00 -11.42 -57.34
CA THR A 16 35.56 -11.24 -57.18
C THR A 16 35.28 -10.79 -55.76
N ARG A 17 35.23 -9.48 -55.52
CA ARG A 17 34.74 -8.93 -54.27
C ARG A 17 33.21 -8.98 -54.30
N ASN A 18 32.68 -10.08 -53.78
CA ASN A 18 31.27 -10.26 -53.48
C ASN A 18 30.73 -9.00 -52.80
N LYS A 19 29.59 -8.55 -53.35
CA LYS A 19 28.66 -7.55 -52.82
C LYS A 19 28.77 -7.55 -51.29
N ARG A 20 29.39 -6.51 -50.71
CA ARG A 20 29.32 -6.29 -49.26
C ARG A 20 27.84 -6.39 -48.93
N ASP A 21 27.50 -7.38 -48.13
CA ASP A 21 26.15 -7.60 -47.67
C ASP A 21 25.63 -6.26 -47.19
N VAL A 22 24.66 -5.74 -47.95
CA VAL A 22 23.67 -4.84 -47.41
C VAL A 22 23.10 -5.63 -46.25
N ILE A 23 23.54 -5.33 -45.04
CA ILE A 23 22.86 -5.77 -43.83
C ILE A 23 21.53 -5.05 -43.90
N THR A 24 20.57 -5.64 -44.60
CA THR A 24 19.16 -5.36 -44.41
C THR A 24 18.96 -5.61 -42.93
N SER A 25 18.62 -4.57 -42.17
CA SER A 25 18.18 -4.71 -40.79
C SER A 25 16.99 -5.67 -40.81
N ASN A 26 17.25 -6.95 -40.54
CA ASN A 26 16.19 -7.91 -40.30
C ASN A 26 15.66 -7.53 -38.92
N SER A 27 14.72 -6.58 -38.89
CA SER A 27 13.91 -6.28 -37.72
C SER A 27 12.96 -7.46 -37.52
N ASN A 28 13.52 -8.61 -37.18
CA ASN A 28 12.77 -9.72 -36.62
C ASN A 28 12.36 -9.24 -35.23
N ASN A 29 11.26 -8.49 -35.18
CA ASN A 29 10.59 -8.11 -33.95
C ASN A 29 10.08 -9.40 -33.32
N ASN A 30 10.97 -10.13 -32.65
CA ASN A 30 10.71 -11.35 -31.93
C ASN A 30 9.93 -10.99 -30.65
N TYR A 31 8.66 -10.67 -30.80
CA TYR A 31 7.76 -10.59 -29.65
C TYR A 31 7.52 -12.01 -29.12
N LEU A 32 7.60 -12.17 -27.81
CA LEU A 32 7.17 -13.39 -27.15
C LEU A 32 5.69 -13.64 -27.44
N PRO A 33 5.25 -14.90 -27.57
CA PRO A 33 3.85 -15.22 -27.82
C PRO A 33 2.96 -14.68 -26.70
N LEU A 34 1.91 -13.95 -27.07
CA LEU A 34 0.91 -13.41 -26.15
C LEU A 34 -0.30 -14.35 -26.10
N ASN A 35 -0.62 -14.86 -24.91
CA ASN A 35 -1.79 -15.70 -24.67
C ASN A 35 -2.85 -14.92 -23.88
N LYS A 36 -4.08 -14.88 -24.40
CA LYS A 36 -5.22 -14.30 -23.68
C LYS A 36 -5.81 -15.33 -22.72
N ILE A 37 -6.02 -14.95 -21.46
CA ILE A 37 -6.78 -15.76 -20.50
C ILE A 37 -8.23 -15.88 -20.97
N LYS A 38 -8.68 -17.12 -21.20
CA LYS A 38 -10.00 -17.40 -21.75
C LYS A 38 -11.10 -16.98 -20.78
N ASN A 39 -12.26 -16.63 -21.32
CA ASN A 39 -13.49 -16.30 -20.57
C ASN A 39 -13.41 -15.06 -19.66
N ILE A 40 -12.35 -14.25 -19.78
CA ILE A 40 -12.25 -12.93 -19.15
C ILE A 40 -12.39 -11.85 -20.23
N ASN A 41 -13.46 -11.07 -20.13
CA ASN A 41 -13.86 -10.13 -21.18
C ASN A 41 -13.45 -8.67 -20.90
N SER A 42 -13.35 -8.28 -19.64
CA SER A 42 -12.91 -6.94 -19.23
C SER A 42 -12.39 -6.99 -17.81
N THR A 43 -11.25 -6.34 -17.57
CA THR A 43 -10.59 -6.24 -16.28
C THR A 43 -10.29 -4.78 -15.99
N PHE A 44 -10.63 -4.33 -14.79
CA PHE A 44 -10.39 -2.94 -14.36
C PHE A 44 -9.11 -2.80 -13.55
N PHE A 45 -8.75 -3.85 -12.80
CA PHE A 45 -7.55 -3.89 -11.96
C PHE A 45 -6.96 -5.29 -11.94
N ILE A 46 -5.63 -5.37 -11.82
CA ILE A 46 -4.85 -6.61 -11.74
C ILE A 46 -3.68 -6.41 -10.77
N ILE A 47 -3.37 -7.43 -9.97
CA ILE A 47 -2.25 -7.44 -9.04
C ILE A 47 -1.72 -8.87 -8.88
N VAL A 48 -0.44 -9.00 -8.50
CA VAL A 48 0.23 -10.29 -8.31
C VAL A 48 0.69 -10.41 -6.86
N ASP A 49 0.40 -11.55 -6.22
CA ASP A 49 0.84 -11.85 -4.86
C ASP A 49 2.29 -12.36 -4.82
N SER A 50 2.84 -12.58 -3.61
CA SER A 50 4.22 -13.06 -3.47
C SER A 50 4.45 -14.51 -3.95
N LYS A 51 3.39 -15.23 -4.31
CA LYS A 51 3.39 -16.62 -4.78
C LYS A 51 3.06 -16.72 -6.28
N ASP A 52 3.20 -15.61 -7.00
CA ASP A 52 2.90 -15.48 -8.44
C ASP A 52 1.44 -15.78 -8.82
N ASN A 53 0.51 -15.76 -7.87
CA ASN A 53 -0.91 -15.79 -8.19
C ASN A 53 -1.36 -14.39 -8.62
N VAL A 54 -2.20 -14.34 -9.64
CA VAL A 54 -2.73 -13.10 -10.18
C VAL A 54 -4.17 -12.92 -9.74
N TYR A 55 -4.47 -11.76 -9.17
CA TYR A 55 -5.82 -11.36 -8.77
C TYR A 55 -6.29 -10.24 -9.67
N PHE A 56 -7.53 -10.32 -10.15
CA PHE A 56 -8.08 -9.28 -11.01
C PHE A 56 -9.58 -9.11 -10.85
N GLY A 57 -10.01 -7.87 -11.05
CA GLY A 57 -11.39 -7.43 -10.88
C GLY A 57 -12.07 -7.20 -12.22
N THR A 58 -13.31 -7.64 -12.36
CA THR A 58 -14.14 -7.48 -13.55
C THR A 58 -15.43 -6.72 -13.20
N ALA A 59 -16.35 -6.62 -14.16
CA ALA A 59 -17.70 -6.10 -13.92
C ALA A 59 -18.61 -7.09 -13.16
N ASP A 60 -18.23 -8.37 -13.10
CA ASP A 60 -19.06 -9.44 -12.56
C ASP A 60 -18.48 -10.15 -11.33
N GLY A 61 -17.24 -9.82 -10.94
CA GLY A 61 -16.66 -10.26 -9.68
C GLY A 61 -15.14 -10.14 -9.63
N ALA A 62 -14.54 -10.83 -8.66
CA ALA A 62 -13.10 -11.00 -8.57
C ALA A 62 -12.69 -12.40 -9.07
N TYR A 63 -11.49 -12.50 -9.61
CA TYR A 63 -10.90 -13.72 -10.12
C TYR A 63 -9.48 -13.90 -9.62
N LYS A 64 -9.09 -15.16 -9.49
CA LYS A 64 -7.73 -15.60 -9.18
C LYS A 64 -7.23 -16.50 -10.31
N LEU A 65 -6.04 -16.22 -10.81
CA LEU A 65 -5.26 -17.12 -11.67
C LEU A 65 -4.10 -17.65 -10.83
N PHE A 66 -4.09 -18.97 -10.62
CA PHE A 66 -3.00 -19.61 -9.90
C PHE A 66 -1.70 -19.54 -10.71
N ALA A 67 -0.57 -19.46 -10.01
CA ALA A 67 0.74 -19.49 -10.65
C ALA A 67 0.87 -20.67 -11.63
N GLY A 68 1.24 -20.37 -12.88
CA GLY A 68 1.38 -21.36 -13.95
C GLY A 68 0.07 -21.88 -14.57
N SER A 69 -1.10 -21.40 -14.13
CA SER A 69 -2.39 -21.71 -14.75
C SER A 69 -2.70 -20.76 -15.91
N ASP A 70 -3.41 -21.26 -16.92
CA ASP A 70 -4.05 -20.45 -17.99
C ASP A 70 -5.56 -20.27 -17.77
N THR A 71 -6.10 -20.86 -16.70
CA THR A 71 -7.53 -20.83 -16.36
C THR A 71 -7.74 -20.09 -15.05
N ALA A 72 -8.49 -19.00 -15.12
CA ALA A 72 -8.86 -18.22 -13.95
C ALA A 72 -10.06 -18.84 -13.22
N THR A 73 -10.02 -18.80 -11.90
CA THR A 73 -11.09 -19.22 -11.00
C THR A 73 -11.79 -17.98 -10.46
N LYS A 74 -13.13 -17.96 -10.52
CA LYS A 74 -13.92 -16.89 -9.90
C LYS A 74 -13.83 -17.02 -8.38
N ILE A 75 -13.62 -15.91 -7.68
CA ILE A 75 -13.63 -15.89 -6.22
C ILE A 75 -15.10 -15.74 -5.79
N ASP A 76 -15.61 -16.79 -5.15
CA ASP A 76 -16.99 -16.82 -4.71
C ASP A 76 -17.31 -15.68 -3.73
N SER A 77 -18.58 -15.28 -3.69
CA SER A 77 -19.12 -14.21 -2.81
C SER A 77 -18.71 -12.77 -3.15
N ILE A 78 -17.69 -12.53 -3.98
CA ILE A 78 -17.39 -11.20 -4.53
C ILE A 78 -18.13 -11.03 -5.86
N ILE A 79 -19.30 -10.39 -5.80
CA ILE A 79 -20.21 -10.22 -6.93
C ILE A 79 -20.22 -8.77 -7.39
N GLY A 80 -20.26 -8.57 -8.71
CA GLY A 80 -20.40 -7.25 -9.32
C GLY A 80 -19.06 -6.56 -9.56
N TYR A 81 -19.08 -5.23 -9.67
CA TYR A 81 -17.92 -4.45 -10.06
C TYR A 81 -16.85 -4.45 -8.98
N VAL A 82 -15.62 -4.84 -9.37
CA VAL A 82 -14.41 -4.73 -8.55
C VAL A 82 -13.52 -3.65 -9.16
N ASN A 83 -13.42 -2.50 -8.47
CA ASN A 83 -12.74 -1.30 -8.98
C ASN A 83 -11.26 -1.25 -8.62
N ASN A 84 -10.86 -1.92 -7.54
CA ASN A 84 -9.50 -1.80 -7.02
C ASN A 84 -9.11 -3.05 -6.23
N ILE A 85 -7.83 -3.40 -6.26
CA ILE A 85 -7.28 -4.54 -5.51
C ILE A 85 -5.92 -4.16 -4.95
N VAL A 86 -5.68 -4.47 -3.69
CA VAL A 86 -4.37 -4.34 -3.04
C VAL A 86 -4.04 -5.60 -2.24
N ILE A 87 -2.75 -5.83 -2.00
CA ILE A 87 -2.23 -6.97 -1.23
C ILE A 87 -1.38 -6.41 -0.09
N ASP A 88 -1.64 -6.87 1.14
CA ASP A 88 -0.83 -6.48 2.30
C ASP A 88 0.45 -7.32 2.42
N ASN A 89 1.31 -6.99 3.40
CA ASN A 89 2.58 -7.72 3.60
C ASN A 89 2.40 -9.18 4.06
N ASN A 90 1.18 -9.61 4.38
CA ASN A 90 0.85 -10.99 4.77
C ASN A 90 0.14 -11.76 3.64
N ASP A 91 0.16 -11.24 2.40
CA ASP A 91 -0.59 -11.76 1.25
C ASP A 91 -2.13 -11.82 1.45
N ASN A 92 -2.69 -10.98 2.32
CA ASN A 92 -4.14 -10.79 2.35
C ASN A 92 -4.54 -9.86 1.19
N VAL A 93 -5.55 -10.28 0.43
CA VAL A 93 -5.99 -9.56 -0.77
C VAL A 93 -7.28 -8.81 -0.46
N TYR A 94 -7.27 -7.50 -0.68
CA TYR A 94 -8.42 -6.62 -0.43
C TYR A 94 -9.02 -6.18 -1.76
N PHE A 95 -10.34 -6.31 -1.88
CA PHE A 95 -11.11 -6.02 -3.08
C PHE A 95 -12.06 -4.87 -2.80
N GLY A 96 -11.86 -3.74 -3.47
CA GLY A 96 -12.79 -2.62 -3.47
C GLY A 96 -13.91 -2.88 -4.46
N THR A 97 -15.15 -2.92 -3.97
CA THR A 97 -16.32 -3.29 -4.78
C THR A 97 -17.39 -2.19 -4.75
N SER A 98 -18.45 -2.37 -5.53
CA SER A 98 -19.63 -1.49 -5.46
C SER A 98 -20.40 -1.54 -4.13
N ASP A 99 -20.16 -2.56 -3.30
CA ASP A 99 -20.82 -2.77 -2.00
C ASP A 99 -19.80 -2.99 -0.88
N GLY A 100 -18.82 -2.09 -0.78
CA GLY A 100 -17.82 -2.10 0.27
C GLY A 100 -16.56 -2.88 -0.11
N THR A 101 -15.81 -3.31 0.90
CA THR A 101 -14.53 -4.02 0.72
C THR A 101 -14.65 -5.45 1.22
N PHE A 102 -14.07 -6.37 0.47
CA PHE A 102 -13.87 -7.76 0.89
C PHE A 102 -12.38 -8.03 1.09
N VAL A 103 -12.04 -8.90 2.03
CA VAL A 103 -10.68 -9.41 2.22
C VAL A 103 -10.66 -10.92 2.06
N LEU A 104 -9.76 -11.42 1.21
CA LEU A 104 -9.39 -12.83 1.16
C LEU A 104 -8.09 -13.00 1.93
N LYS A 105 -8.17 -13.62 3.12
CA LYS A 105 -6.98 -13.84 3.94
C LYS A 105 -6.09 -14.91 3.31
N GLN A 106 -4.78 -14.79 3.53
CA GLN A 106 -3.83 -15.80 3.08
C GLN A 106 -4.22 -17.19 3.62
N GLY A 107 -4.31 -18.17 2.72
CA GLY A 107 -4.71 -19.55 3.07
C GLY A 107 -6.22 -19.75 3.27
N SER A 108 -7.04 -18.70 3.11
CA SER A 108 -8.50 -18.81 3.04
C SER A 108 -8.96 -18.93 1.59
N ASP A 109 -10.04 -19.67 1.37
CA ASP A 109 -10.78 -19.68 0.10
C ASP A 109 -12.03 -18.80 0.15
N THR A 110 -12.43 -18.36 1.36
CA THR A 110 -13.63 -17.54 1.57
C THR A 110 -13.25 -16.10 1.87
N PRO A 111 -13.66 -15.13 1.04
CA PRO A 111 -13.50 -13.73 1.36
C PRO A 111 -14.54 -13.27 2.40
N THR A 112 -14.16 -12.32 3.24
CA THR A 112 -15.03 -11.72 4.26
C THR A 112 -15.19 -10.22 4.03
N LYS A 113 -16.39 -9.69 4.22
CA LYS A 113 -16.65 -8.24 4.11
C LYS A 113 -16.02 -7.51 5.31
N ILE A 114 -15.38 -6.36 5.04
CA ILE A 114 -14.86 -5.45 6.06
C ILE A 114 -15.99 -4.55 6.56
N ASP A 115 -16.13 -4.44 7.88
CA ASP A 115 -17.16 -3.60 8.48
C ASP A 115 -16.81 -2.11 8.40
N GLY A 116 -17.83 -1.25 8.49
CA GLY A 116 -17.66 0.21 8.60
C GLY A 116 -17.48 0.95 7.29
N ILE A 117 -17.44 0.25 6.15
CA ILE A 117 -17.49 0.83 4.80
C ILE A 117 -18.67 0.23 4.04
N SER A 118 -19.53 1.09 3.53
CA SER A 118 -20.65 0.74 2.67
C SER A 118 -20.54 1.44 1.33
N GLY A 119 -21.13 0.85 0.28
CA GLY A 119 -21.19 1.43 -1.05
C GLY A 119 -19.87 1.36 -1.81
N ASN A 120 -19.76 2.16 -2.86
CA ASN A 120 -18.72 2.01 -3.87
C ASN A 120 -17.33 2.41 -3.36
N VAL A 121 -16.40 1.46 -3.34
CA VAL A 121 -14.98 1.68 -3.03
C VAL A 121 -14.20 1.79 -4.32
N LEU A 122 -13.51 2.92 -4.49
CA LEU A 122 -12.92 3.36 -5.75
C LEU A 122 -11.40 3.24 -5.76
N SER A 123 -10.79 3.44 -4.59
CA SER A 123 -9.35 3.37 -4.39
C SER A 123 -9.04 2.74 -3.06
N ILE A 124 -7.96 1.97 -3.03
CA ILE A 124 -7.41 1.37 -1.82
C ILE A 124 -5.90 1.59 -1.85
N ALA A 125 -5.31 1.92 -0.70
CA ALA A 125 -3.86 2.00 -0.53
C ALA A 125 -3.46 1.45 0.85
N ILE A 126 -2.28 0.86 0.93
CA ILE A 126 -1.74 0.27 2.16
C ILE A 126 -0.43 0.98 2.50
N ASN A 127 -0.29 1.45 3.75
CA ASN A 127 0.96 2.07 4.20
C ASN A 127 1.95 1.02 4.73
N SER A 128 3.17 1.46 5.09
CA SER A 128 4.20 0.55 5.62
C SER A 128 3.90 -0.07 6.99
N LYS A 129 2.78 0.33 7.63
CA LYS A 129 2.30 -0.19 8.91
C LYS A 129 1.08 -1.11 8.76
N ASP A 130 0.78 -1.56 7.52
CA ASP A 130 -0.42 -2.34 7.18
C ASP A 130 -1.75 -1.66 7.55
N ASN A 131 -1.78 -0.33 7.66
CA ASN A 131 -3.04 0.39 7.68
C ASN A 131 -3.54 0.55 6.25
N ILE A 132 -4.83 0.29 6.05
CA ILE A 132 -5.46 0.28 4.75
C ILE A 132 -6.41 1.45 4.66
N TYR A 133 -6.27 2.24 3.60
CA TYR A 133 -7.03 3.44 3.35
C TYR A 133 -7.96 3.21 2.17
N PHE A 134 -9.21 3.63 2.31
CA PHE A 134 -10.26 3.41 1.30
C PHE A 134 -10.85 4.75 0.88
N GLY A 135 -10.95 4.95 -0.43
CA GLY A 135 -11.63 6.09 -1.02
C GLY A 135 -13.01 5.68 -1.52
N THR A 136 -14.04 6.40 -1.08
CA THR A 136 -15.43 6.15 -1.47
C THR A 136 -16.10 7.44 -1.94
N ALA A 137 -17.36 7.33 -2.38
CA ALA A 137 -18.18 8.50 -2.68
C ALA A 137 -18.44 9.39 -1.45
N ASP A 138 -18.46 8.80 -0.26
CA ASP A 138 -18.84 9.46 0.99
C ASP A 138 -17.67 9.96 1.83
N GLY A 139 -16.43 9.72 1.37
CA GLY A 139 -15.23 10.14 2.06
C GLY A 139 -14.10 9.14 2.01
N ALA A 140 -13.13 9.33 2.91
CA ALA A 140 -12.04 8.40 3.14
C ALA A 140 -12.26 7.61 4.43
N PHE A 141 -11.80 6.35 4.45
CA PHE A 141 -11.86 5.46 5.60
C PHE A 141 -10.49 4.82 5.83
N VAL A 142 -10.25 4.36 7.05
CA VAL A 142 -9.04 3.63 7.43
C VAL A 142 -9.38 2.37 8.22
N LEU A 143 -8.84 1.24 7.81
CA LEU A 143 -8.75 0.01 8.61
C LEU A 143 -7.35 -0.04 9.21
N LYS A 144 -7.27 0.12 10.52
CA LYS A 144 -5.99 0.00 11.23
C LYS A 144 -5.56 -1.46 11.29
N GLN A 145 -4.25 -1.71 11.25
CA GLN A 145 -3.70 -3.05 11.42
C GLN A 145 -4.32 -3.76 12.64
N GLY A 146 -4.82 -4.97 12.45
CA GLY A 146 -5.49 -5.77 13.49
C GLY A 146 -6.95 -5.39 13.79
N SER A 147 -7.51 -4.35 13.17
CA SER A 147 -8.93 -4.04 13.25
C SER A 147 -9.74 -4.88 12.26
N THR A 148 -11.01 -5.11 12.57
CA THR A 148 -12.01 -5.70 11.64
C THR A 148 -12.97 -4.67 11.08
N THR A 149 -13.01 -3.48 11.69
CA THR A 149 -13.91 -2.39 11.31
C THR A 149 -13.09 -1.18 10.87
N ALA A 150 -13.39 -0.69 9.68
CA ALA A 150 -12.83 0.55 9.16
C ALA A 150 -13.57 1.75 9.77
N THR A 151 -12.83 2.84 9.97
CA THR A 151 -13.35 4.08 10.55
C THR A 151 -13.21 5.22 9.57
N LYS A 152 -14.22 6.09 9.50
CA LYS A 152 -14.18 7.28 8.65
C LYS A 152 -13.06 8.22 9.09
N ILE A 153 -12.31 8.76 8.13
CA ILE A 153 -11.32 9.81 8.36
C ILE A 153 -12.06 11.15 8.40
N GLU A 154 -11.89 11.88 9.49
CA GLU A 154 -12.51 13.18 9.67
C GLU A 154 -12.05 14.19 8.60
N ASN A 155 -12.93 15.14 8.26
CA ASN A 155 -12.67 16.23 7.30
C ASN A 155 -12.49 15.82 5.82
N ILE A 156 -12.69 14.54 5.49
CA ILE A 156 -12.81 14.05 4.10
C ILE A 156 -14.22 13.47 3.91
N ASN A 157 -15.18 14.34 3.57
CA ASN A 157 -16.62 14.02 3.45
C ASN A 157 -17.11 14.19 2.00
N ARG A 158 -16.37 13.66 1.05
CA ARG A 158 -16.56 13.89 -0.38
C ARG A 158 -15.97 12.74 -1.19
N TYR A 159 -16.27 12.71 -2.47
CA TYR A 159 -15.77 11.71 -3.40
C TYR A 159 -14.24 11.65 -3.41
N VAL A 160 -13.68 10.48 -3.09
CA VAL A 160 -12.23 10.20 -3.12
C VAL A 160 -11.94 9.25 -4.28
N TRP A 161 -11.34 9.80 -5.34
CA TRP A 161 -11.03 9.05 -6.56
C TRP A 161 -9.78 8.20 -6.41
N PHE A 162 -8.73 8.76 -5.81
CA PHE A 162 -7.41 8.16 -5.74
C PHE A 162 -6.82 8.33 -4.35
N ILE A 163 -6.04 7.32 -3.93
CA ILE A 163 -5.23 7.38 -2.73
C ILE A 163 -3.82 6.94 -3.11
N ASP A 164 -2.83 7.69 -2.66
CA ASP A 164 -1.42 7.31 -2.79
C ASP A 164 -0.67 7.64 -1.49
N ILE A 165 0.45 6.95 -1.26
CA ILE A 165 1.18 6.98 0.00
C ILE A 165 2.66 7.16 -0.28
N ASP A 166 3.26 8.20 0.32
CA ASP A 166 4.70 8.43 0.17
C ASP A 166 5.54 7.52 1.09
N SER A 167 6.86 7.52 0.87
CA SER A 167 7.81 6.73 1.66
C SER A 167 7.92 7.13 3.14
N LYS A 168 7.22 8.19 3.58
CA LYS A 168 7.13 8.63 4.97
C LYS A 168 5.76 8.31 5.58
N ASP A 169 4.97 7.45 4.94
CA ASP A 169 3.57 7.13 5.27
C ASP A 169 2.62 8.32 5.26
N ASN A 170 2.94 9.42 4.55
CA ASN A 170 1.93 10.44 4.32
C ASN A 170 0.93 9.92 3.30
N VAL A 171 -0.36 10.04 3.61
CA VAL A 171 -1.44 9.58 2.75
C VAL A 171 -2.05 10.77 2.02
N TYR A 172 -2.16 10.66 0.71
CA TYR A 172 -2.69 11.67 -0.18
C TYR A 172 -4.02 11.20 -0.75
N PHE A 173 -5.06 12.02 -0.63
CA PHE A 173 -6.39 11.73 -1.13
C PHE A 173 -6.72 12.70 -2.25
N GLY A 174 -6.83 12.19 -3.48
CA GLY A 174 -7.34 12.95 -4.62
C GLY A 174 -8.85 12.99 -4.59
N THR A 175 -9.42 14.18 -4.39
CA THR A 175 -10.86 14.40 -4.28
C THR A 175 -11.38 15.27 -5.41
N VAL A 176 -12.70 15.43 -5.49
CA VAL A 176 -13.35 16.31 -6.47
C VAL A 176 -12.96 17.80 -6.33
N ASP A 177 -12.53 18.23 -5.14
CA ASP A 177 -12.24 19.64 -4.81
C ASP A 177 -10.77 19.92 -4.45
N GLY A 178 -9.88 18.94 -4.60
CA GLY A 178 -8.45 19.13 -4.36
C GLY A 178 -7.72 17.87 -3.91
N VAL A 179 -6.59 18.08 -3.22
CA VAL A 179 -5.77 17.01 -2.66
C VAL A 179 -5.62 17.22 -1.16
N TYR A 180 -5.99 16.22 -0.37
CA TYR A 180 -5.85 16.24 1.08
C TYR A 180 -4.64 15.40 1.48
N LYS A 181 -3.89 15.85 2.50
CA LYS A 181 -2.75 15.12 3.05
C LYS A 181 -3.03 14.75 4.51
N LEU A 182 -2.89 13.48 4.83
CA LEU A 182 -2.86 12.97 6.19
C LEU A 182 -1.44 12.57 6.55
N THR A 183 -0.86 13.26 7.54
CA THR A 183 0.47 12.93 8.08
C THR A 183 0.33 11.96 9.26
N PRO A 184 1.20 10.95 9.41
CA PRO A 184 1.25 10.14 10.62
C PRO A 184 1.44 11.03 11.84
N ILE A 185 0.67 10.77 12.92
CA ILE A 185 0.92 11.43 14.20
C ILE A 185 2.27 10.92 14.71
N VAL A 186 3.32 11.73 14.61
CA VAL A 186 4.54 11.52 15.39
C VAL A 186 4.12 11.78 16.83
N LYS A 187 4.00 10.72 17.66
CA LYS A 187 3.81 10.93 19.10
C LYS A 187 4.95 11.86 19.53
N PRO A 188 4.66 13.05 20.10
CA PRO A 188 5.73 13.93 20.54
C PRO A 188 6.59 13.13 21.52
N THR A 189 7.89 13.04 21.24
CA THR A 189 8.84 12.53 22.22
C THR A 189 8.63 13.37 23.48
N PRO A 190 8.29 12.76 24.63
CA PRO A 190 8.17 13.53 25.86
C PRO A 190 9.48 14.34 26.02
N PRO A 191 9.41 15.63 26.38
CA PRO A 191 10.61 16.39 26.70
C PRO A 191 11.47 15.55 27.64
N ALA A 192 12.80 15.52 27.46
CA ALA A 192 13.69 14.63 28.22
C ALA A 192 13.46 14.67 29.75
N HIS A 193 13.06 15.83 30.28
CA HIS A 193 12.68 16.00 31.68
C HIS A 193 11.42 15.23 32.12
N VAL A 194 10.46 14.98 31.24
CA VAL A 194 9.25 14.19 31.56
C VAL A 194 9.58 12.71 31.70
N THR A 195 10.51 12.19 30.88
CA THR A 195 11.00 10.80 31.01
C THR A 195 11.82 10.62 32.29
N GLU A 196 12.61 11.63 32.67
CA GLU A 196 13.32 11.62 33.95
C GLU A 196 12.37 11.68 35.14
N LEU A 197 11.29 12.48 35.07
CA LEU A 197 10.23 12.49 36.08
C LEU A 197 9.45 11.17 36.12
N SER A 198 9.06 10.57 34.99
CA SER A 198 8.30 9.32 35.01
C SER A 198 9.13 8.18 35.59
N ASN A 199 10.43 8.13 35.29
CA ASN A 199 11.34 7.15 35.87
C ASN A 199 11.59 7.42 37.37
N LYS A 200 11.67 8.67 37.82
CA LYS A 200 11.75 8.97 39.26
C LYS A 200 10.45 8.63 39.99
N LEU A 201 9.28 8.89 39.39
CA LEU A 201 7.98 8.55 39.98
C LEU A 201 7.74 7.04 40.05
N SER A 202 8.16 6.25 39.05
CA SER A 202 8.01 4.79 39.09
C SER A 202 8.81 4.13 40.22
N HIS A 203 10.01 4.66 40.53
CA HIS A 203 10.79 4.21 41.69
C HIS A 203 10.14 4.62 43.03
N ILE A 204 9.46 5.77 43.06
CA ILE A 204 8.74 6.26 44.24
C ILE A 204 7.47 5.42 44.49
N GLU A 205 6.70 5.05 43.46
CA GLU A 205 5.53 4.16 43.60
C GLU A 205 5.93 2.77 44.14
N ILE A 206 7.05 2.20 43.68
CA ILE A 206 7.58 0.94 44.20
C ILE A 206 7.99 1.09 45.68
N ALA A 207 8.59 2.22 46.06
CA ALA A 207 8.94 2.50 47.46
C ALA A 207 7.70 2.66 48.36
N PHE A 208 6.60 3.25 47.87
CA PHE A 208 5.34 3.34 48.63
C PHE A 208 4.61 2.00 48.75
N ILE A 209 4.68 1.13 47.74
CA ILE A 209 4.11 -0.23 47.81
C ILE A 209 4.88 -1.09 48.84
N ALA A 210 6.16 -0.82 49.07
CA ALA A 210 6.96 -1.48 50.11
C ALA A 210 6.68 -0.97 51.54
N ILE A 211 6.11 0.22 51.70
CA ILE A 211 5.77 0.81 53.01
C ILE A 211 4.25 0.75 53.20
N GLY A 212 3.74 -0.47 53.37
CA GLY A 212 2.36 -0.73 53.75
C GLY A 212 2.03 -0.10 55.11
N SER A 213 1.47 1.11 55.10
CA SER A 213 0.64 1.63 56.18
C SER A 213 -0.23 2.76 55.65
N SER A 214 -1.41 2.93 56.25
CA SER A 214 -2.58 3.74 55.87
C SER A 214 -2.35 5.20 55.43
N ILE A 215 -1.12 5.71 55.54
CA ILE A 215 -0.69 7.05 55.10
C ILE A 215 -0.53 7.14 53.57
N GLY A 216 -0.21 6.04 52.89
CA GLY A 216 -0.02 6.02 51.43
C GLY A 216 -1.28 6.41 50.65
N VAL A 217 -2.46 6.04 51.14
CA VAL A 217 -3.75 6.35 50.49
C VAL A 217 -4.05 7.86 50.53
N VAL A 218 -3.69 8.54 51.62
CA VAL A 218 -3.95 9.98 51.79
C VAL A 218 -3.10 10.82 50.83
N LEU A 219 -1.84 10.42 50.61
CA LEU A 219 -0.94 11.10 49.66
C LEU A 219 -1.37 10.88 48.19
N LEU A 220 -1.93 9.71 47.87
CA LEU A 220 -2.46 9.41 46.53
C LEU A 220 -3.68 10.29 46.21
N VAL A 221 -4.56 10.49 47.19
CA VAL A 221 -5.72 11.40 47.07
C VAL A 221 -5.29 12.86 46.95
N LEU A 222 -4.30 13.31 47.73
CA LEU A 222 -3.78 14.68 47.61
C LEU A 222 -3.05 14.90 46.28
N GLY A 223 -2.25 13.93 45.82
CA GLY A 223 -1.54 13.98 44.55
C GLY A 223 -2.49 14.09 43.35
N THR A 224 -3.53 13.25 43.33
CA THR A 224 -4.58 13.32 42.28
C THR A 224 -5.36 14.62 42.32
N TYR A 225 -5.62 15.17 43.51
CA TYR A 225 -6.27 16.49 43.68
C TYR A 225 -5.43 17.65 43.13
N PHE A 226 -4.13 17.70 43.42
CA PHE A 226 -3.24 18.74 42.89
C PHE A 226 -3.04 18.62 41.37
N LEU A 227 -2.91 17.40 40.85
CA LEU A 227 -2.83 17.15 39.42
C LEU A 227 -4.09 17.62 38.68
N TYR A 228 -5.29 17.33 39.22
CA TYR A 228 -6.56 17.83 38.70
C TYR A 228 -6.58 19.37 38.63
N LYS A 229 -6.13 20.05 39.70
CA LYS A 229 -6.11 21.51 39.77
C LYS A 229 -5.13 22.13 38.77
N TYR A 230 -3.98 21.49 38.56
CA TYR A 230 -2.98 21.91 37.57
C TYR A 230 -3.53 21.82 36.13
N ILE A 231 -4.13 20.69 35.77
CA ILE A 231 -4.74 20.48 34.44
C ILE A 231 -5.84 21.52 34.18
N LYS A 232 -6.70 21.78 35.18
CA LYS A 232 -7.78 22.77 35.07
C LYS A 232 -7.27 24.21 34.89
N LYS A 233 -6.13 24.56 35.48
CA LYS A 233 -5.50 25.88 35.33
C LYS A 233 -4.92 26.07 33.93
N ASN A 234 -4.35 25.01 33.34
CA ASN A 234 -3.69 25.08 32.03
C ASN A 234 -4.63 24.87 30.84
N LYS A 235 -5.87 24.39 31.05
CA LYS A 235 -6.92 24.35 30.03
C LYS A 235 -7.60 25.70 29.73
N LYS A 236 -7.25 26.76 30.46
CA LYS A 236 -7.82 28.13 30.31
C LYS A 236 -6.84 29.13 29.67
N ARG A 237 -5.85 28.66 28.93
CA ARG A 237 -4.95 29.49 28.11
C ARG A 237 -5.03 29.07 26.67
#